data_AF-A0A1Q9H159-F1
#
_entry.id   AF-A0A1Q9H159-F1
#
_cell.length_a   1.000
_cell.length_b   1.000
_cell.length_c   1.000
_cell.angle_alpha   90.00
_cell.angle_beta   90.00
_cell.angle_gamma   90.00
#
_symmetry.space_group_name_H-M   'P 1'
#
loop_
_entity.id
_entity.type
_entity.pdbx_description
1 polymer ?
#
loop_
_entity_poly.entity_id
_entity_poly.type
_entity_poly.pdbx_seq_one_letter_code
_entity_poly.pdbx_strand_id
1 'polypeptide(L)'
;MSNINESHLDNDLNNLHKHSRFLRKIAWFVELIVVFIGLCISISLILNGDNLIGTFTLSAPFVMISLVELTKIPFVIGLWHSRKSFIMYLIMLCFLCLITFETLLNGFERAFSSINNQINLNEIEISKIENQIKNNDENILIALQDYEVKTQEISTDKEAVDKNYRQQHANLVAQNARLSKNVPDLRRSLNTARSELTKLKLEKSELLRELSLKKEERFKSSLERSQGSVDMVQKERTRLLEQISSLTIEKQQALDDANFFTSDSVRRDYDEKIRYVEEQLSNINDKTITGKQNKTDFESVEFLDGYYSDLLSLKDDIIKQKEDEISSLTRSYNQAVSASNKNLAIREARLLKEKKSALQNLDNKLDEIDIAFSSEKQYINEIRQANNKLRYDIRVIEIETNTLALSNQVYRMASYIDNVSHYKDVKKETLTLVGLFWFGTLALIGSITGIALTLSGLHLHSLATKRDKKQSVELTQATA
;
A
#
# COMPACT_ATOMS: atom_id res chain seq x y z
N MET A 1 91.38 58.81 22.36
CA MET A 1 90.12 58.11 22.73
C MET A 1 88.85 58.85 22.27
N SER A 2 88.89 60.10 21.74
CA SER A 2 87.67 60.81 21.29
C SER A 2 87.14 60.35 19.92
N ASN A 3 87.99 60.01 18.94
CA ASN A 3 87.54 59.66 17.58
C ASN A 3 86.67 58.39 17.46
N ILE A 4 86.73 57.46 18.42
CA ILE A 4 85.94 56.22 18.36
C ILE A 4 84.49 56.48 18.79
N ASN A 5 84.26 57.37 19.75
CA ASN A 5 82.92 57.72 20.23
C ASN A 5 82.13 58.59 19.23
N GLU A 6 82.79 59.48 18.49
CA GLU A 6 82.13 60.30 17.46
C GLU A 6 81.61 59.45 16.29
N SER A 7 82.40 58.46 15.83
CA SER A 7 81.99 57.59 14.72
C SER A 7 80.81 56.67 15.03
N HIS A 8 80.65 56.25 16.29
CA HIS A 8 79.52 55.41 16.72
C HIS A 8 78.24 56.25 16.89
N LEU A 9 78.35 57.46 17.44
CA LEU A 9 77.21 58.36 17.62
C LEU A 9 76.64 58.88 16.29
N ASP A 10 77.50 59.23 15.33
CA ASP A 10 77.06 59.71 14.00
C ASP A 10 76.36 58.61 13.19
N ASN A 11 76.79 57.36 13.36
CA ASN A 11 76.09 56.20 12.80
C ASN A 11 74.70 56.01 13.43
N ASP A 12 74.57 56.20 14.75
CA ASP A 12 73.30 56.09 15.45
C ASP A 12 72.29 57.19 15.04
N LEU A 13 72.75 58.43 14.83
CA LEU A 13 71.93 59.54 14.32
C LEU A 13 71.43 59.28 12.89
N ASN A 14 72.32 58.85 12.00
CA ASN A 14 71.97 58.50 10.63
C ASN A 14 70.97 57.33 10.56
N ASN A 15 71.14 56.32 11.43
CA ASN A 15 70.21 55.22 11.56
C ASN A 15 68.81 55.70 12.03
N LEU A 16 68.73 56.58 13.03
CA LEU A 16 67.46 57.16 13.49
C LEU A 16 66.71 57.92 12.38
N HIS A 17 67.41 58.76 11.61
CA HIS A 17 66.81 59.48 10.47
C HIS A 17 66.37 58.54 9.34
N LYS A 18 67.11 57.45 9.10
CA LYS A 18 66.77 56.42 8.11
C LYS A 18 65.50 55.67 8.53
N HIS A 19 65.44 55.20 9.77
CA HIS A 19 64.26 54.51 10.31
C HIS A 19 63.01 55.41 10.36
N SER A 20 63.17 56.68 10.71
CA SER A 20 62.07 57.65 10.72
C SER A 20 61.46 57.85 9.33
N ARG A 21 62.31 58.05 8.31
CA ARG A 21 61.87 58.19 6.91
C ARG A 21 61.23 56.90 6.39
N PHE A 22 61.76 55.75 6.79
CA PHE A 22 61.22 54.45 6.41
C PHE A 22 59.81 54.22 6.97
N LEU A 23 59.60 54.45 8.28
CA LEU A 23 58.29 54.31 8.93
C LEU A 23 57.23 55.21 8.28
N ARG A 24 57.58 56.45 7.93
CA ARG A 24 56.68 57.37 7.23
C ARG A 24 56.34 56.93 5.80
N LYS A 25 57.28 56.27 5.09
CA LYS A 25 57.00 55.69 3.77
C LYS A 25 56.05 54.50 3.86
N ILE A 26 56.25 53.62 4.85
CA ILE A 26 55.32 52.50 5.09
C ILE A 26 53.93 53.02 5.46
N ALA A 27 53.84 54.05 6.31
CA ALA A 27 52.55 54.65 6.65
C ALA A 27 51.77 55.10 5.40
N TRP A 28 52.44 55.79 4.47
CA TRP A 28 51.84 56.18 3.18
C TRP A 28 51.40 54.98 2.33
N PHE A 29 52.17 53.90 2.34
CA PHE A 29 51.82 52.68 1.62
C PHE A 29 50.57 52.00 2.20
N VAL A 30 50.49 51.88 3.52
CA VAL A 30 49.30 51.33 4.21
C VAL A 30 48.07 52.19 3.89
N GLU A 31 48.21 53.52 3.93
CA GLU A 31 47.10 54.44 3.64
C GLU A 31 46.61 54.30 2.19
N LEU A 32 47.52 54.14 1.23
CA LEU A 32 47.17 53.93 -0.18
C LEU A 32 46.38 52.62 -0.38
N ILE A 33 46.69 51.56 0.37
CA ILE A 33 45.91 50.32 0.35
C ILE A 33 44.48 50.56 0.85
N VAL A 34 44.31 51.32 1.93
CA VAL A 34 42.98 51.64 2.47
C VAL A 34 42.18 52.48 1.48
N VAL A 35 42.79 53.49 0.85
CA VAL A 35 42.18 54.29 -0.24
C VAL A 35 41.75 53.36 -1.39
N PHE A 36 42.61 52.41 -1.77
CA PHE A 36 42.29 51.46 -2.83
C PHE A 36 41.09 50.56 -2.46
N ILE A 37 41.02 50.07 -1.21
CA ILE A 37 39.87 49.30 -0.71
C ILE A 37 38.58 50.14 -0.78
N GLY A 38 38.62 51.40 -0.35
CA GLY A 38 37.49 52.33 -0.44
C GLY A 38 37.01 52.54 -1.88
N LEU A 39 37.93 52.68 -2.84
CA LEU A 39 37.61 52.77 -4.26
C LEU A 39 37.04 51.47 -4.82
N CYS A 40 37.55 50.30 -4.44
CA CYS A 40 37.01 49.01 -4.84
C CYS A 40 35.57 48.82 -4.36
N ILE A 41 35.25 49.24 -3.13
CA ILE A 41 33.87 49.20 -2.60
C ILE A 41 32.95 50.08 -3.45
N SER A 42 33.41 51.30 -3.79
CA SER A 42 32.66 52.22 -4.65
C SER A 42 32.39 51.63 -6.04
N ILE A 43 33.39 50.99 -6.66
CA ILE A 43 33.24 50.34 -7.97
C ILE A 43 32.29 49.14 -7.90
N SER A 44 32.39 48.32 -6.85
CA SER A 44 31.49 47.16 -6.68
C SER A 44 30.02 47.59 -6.56
N LEU A 45 29.74 48.74 -5.96
CA LEU A 45 28.39 49.30 -5.93
C LEU A 45 27.90 49.64 -7.35
N ILE A 46 28.75 50.31 -8.15
CA ILE A 46 28.43 50.71 -9.53
C ILE A 46 28.08 49.51 -10.41
N LEU A 47 28.82 48.40 -10.30
CA LEU A 47 28.64 47.21 -11.14
C LEU A 47 27.38 46.39 -10.80
N ASN A 48 26.85 46.53 -9.59
CA ASN A 48 25.73 45.73 -9.10
C ASN A 48 24.35 46.40 -9.29
N GLY A 49 24.27 47.56 -9.94
CA GLY A 49 23.02 48.31 -10.09
C GLY A 49 22.63 48.61 -11.53
N ASP A 50 21.36 48.37 -11.89
CA ASP A 50 20.81 48.55 -13.24
C ASP A 50 20.69 50.04 -13.67
N ASN A 51 20.66 50.97 -12.72
CA ASN A 51 20.48 52.41 -12.96
C ASN A 51 21.74 53.21 -12.60
N LEU A 52 22.56 53.53 -13.60
CA LEU A 52 23.86 54.21 -13.44
C LEU A 52 23.81 55.49 -12.57
N ILE A 53 22.76 56.31 -12.68
CA ILE A 53 22.62 57.57 -11.91
C ILE A 53 22.30 57.31 -10.43
N GLY A 54 21.43 56.34 -10.15
CA GLY A 54 21.10 55.94 -8.78
C GLY A 54 22.30 55.28 -8.10
N THR A 55 23.01 54.43 -8.83
CA THR A 55 24.17 53.70 -8.31
C THR A 55 25.37 54.61 -8.08
N PHE A 56 25.57 55.66 -8.89
CA PHE A 56 26.60 56.68 -8.64
C PHE A 56 26.35 57.47 -7.36
N THR A 57 25.08 57.79 -7.06
CA THR A 57 24.71 58.50 -5.82
C THR A 57 24.99 57.64 -4.58
N LEU A 58 24.85 56.32 -4.69
CA LEU A 58 25.18 55.37 -3.62
C LEU A 58 26.68 55.14 -3.44
N SER A 59 27.48 55.30 -4.51
CA SER A 59 28.93 55.05 -4.48
C SER A 59 29.76 56.31 -4.16
N ALA A 60 29.20 57.51 -4.36
CA ALA A 60 29.86 58.80 -4.14
C ALA A 60 30.39 59.03 -2.71
N PRO A 61 29.66 58.67 -1.62
CA PRO A 61 30.20 58.80 -0.26
C PRO A 61 31.49 58.01 -0.05
N PHE A 62 31.62 56.81 -0.64
CA PHE A 62 32.83 55.99 -0.51
C PHE A 62 34.03 56.57 -1.24
N VAL A 63 33.81 57.23 -2.40
CA VAL A 63 34.87 57.97 -3.09
C VAL A 63 35.32 59.17 -2.24
N MET A 64 34.36 59.90 -1.67
CA MET A 64 34.65 61.04 -0.78
C MET A 64 35.45 60.60 0.46
N ILE A 65 35.04 59.51 1.10
CA ILE A 65 35.75 58.91 2.23
C ILE A 65 37.16 58.50 1.81
N SER A 66 37.34 57.85 0.66
CA SER A 66 38.66 57.46 0.14
C SER A 66 39.59 58.67 -0.09
N LEU A 67 39.05 59.81 -0.50
CA LEU A 67 39.82 61.06 -0.61
C LEU A 67 40.21 61.60 0.77
N VAL A 68 39.32 61.52 1.77
CA VAL A 68 39.60 61.94 3.16
C VAL A 68 40.71 61.06 3.77
N GLU A 69 40.69 59.75 3.53
CA GLU A 69 41.73 58.81 3.95
C GLU A 69 43.12 59.23 3.42
N LEU A 70 43.23 59.67 2.16
CA LEU A 70 44.49 60.18 1.60
C LEU A 70 45.04 61.41 2.35
N THR A 71 44.16 62.24 2.93
CA THR A 71 44.55 63.45 3.69
C THR A 71 45.01 63.16 5.12
N LYS A 72 44.88 61.91 5.58
CA LYS A 72 45.15 61.50 6.96
C LYS A 72 46.58 61.80 7.42
N ILE A 73 47.58 61.39 6.63
CA ILE A 73 49.00 61.56 7.00
C ILE A 73 49.41 63.05 7.04
N PRO A 74 49.09 63.89 6.02
CA PRO A 74 49.28 65.33 6.11
C PRO A 74 48.64 65.96 7.35
N PHE A 75 47.42 65.52 7.70
CA PHE A 75 46.70 66.02 8.86
C PHE A 75 47.41 65.68 10.18
N VAL A 76 47.88 64.44 10.35
CA VAL A 76 48.67 64.01 11.53
C VAL A 76 49.96 64.82 11.68
N ILE A 77 50.67 65.08 10.57
CA ILE A 77 51.90 65.89 10.57
C ILE A 77 51.61 67.35 10.98
N GLY A 78 50.54 67.95 10.45
CA GLY A 78 50.11 69.30 10.82
C GLY A 78 49.70 69.40 12.29
N LEU A 79 48.95 68.42 12.79
CA LEU A 79 48.55 68.32 14.19
C LEU A 79 49.76 68.17 15.14
N TRP A 80 50.77 67.38 14.74
CA TRP A 80 52.01 67.21 15.52
C TRP A 80 52.77 68.53 15.72
N HIS A 81 52.75 69.41 14.71
CA HIS A 81 53.48 70.69 14.77
C HIS A 81 52.73 71.78 15.56
N SER A 82 51.39 71.76 15.56
CA SER A 82 50.53 72.83 16.12
C SER A 82 50.56 72.95 17.66
N ARG A 83 50.89 71.88 18.41
CA ARG A 83 51.24 71.85 19.85
C ARG A 83 50.41 72.66 20.87
N LYS A 84 49.16 73.06 20.60
CA LYS A 84 48.39 73.93 21.53
C LYS A 84 47.58 73.20 22.61
N SER A 85 47.11 71.96 22.39
CA SER A 85 46.41 71.15 23.40
C SER A 85 46.52 69.64 23.14
N PHE A 86 47.00 68.87 24.13
CA PHE A 86 47.17 67.41 24.03
C PHE A 86 45.83 66.66 23.93
N ILE A 87 44.79 67.10 24.66
CA ILE A 87 43.47 66.47 24.62
C ILE A 87 42.80 66.67 23.25
N MET A 88 42.84 67.89 22.70
CA MET A 88 42.27 68.17 21.38
C MET A 88 42.96 67.36 20.28
N TYR A 89 44.27 67.20 20.39
CA TYR A 89 45.07 66.36 19.52
C TYR A 89 44.65 64.88 19.57
N LEU A 90 44.50 64.32 20.78
CA LEU A 90 44.08 62.93 20.96
C LEU A 90 42.67 62.67 20.42
N ILE A 91 41.74 63.59 20.66
CA ILE A 91 40.36 63.49 20.16
C ILE A 91 40.34 63.51 18.62
N MET A 92 41.08 64.41 17.99
CA MET A 92 41.15 64.48 16.52
C MET A 92 41.78 63.23 15.90
N LEU A 93 42.81 62.65 16.53
CA LEU A 93 43.37 61.37 16.09
C LEU A 93 42.37 60.23 16.26
N CYS A 94 41.61 60.21 17.35
CA CYS A 94 40.58 59.20 17.58
C CYS A 94 39.50 59.25 16.50
N PHE A 95 38.97 60.45 16.18
CA PHE A 95 38.00 60.60 15.09
C PHE A 95 38.57 60.12 13.75
N LEU A 96 39.83 60.42 13.48
CA LEU A 96 40.50 60.01 12.26
C LEU A 96 40.66 58.49 12.16
N CYS A 97 40.96 57.80 13.28
CA CYS A 97 40.93 56.34 13.35
C CYS A 97 39.51 55.78 13.19
N LEU A 98 38.49 56.43 13.78
CA LEU A 98 37.11 55.95 13.75
C LEU A 98 36.52 55.98 12.34
N ILE A 99 36.80 57.01 11.54
CA ILE A 99 36.34 57.09 10.13
C ILE A 99 36.94 55.93 9.31
N THR A 100 38.23 55.67 9.48
CA THR A 100 38.90 54.56 8.79
C THR A 100 38.41 53.20 9.26
N PHE A 101 38.16 53.07 10.57
CA PHE A 101 37.56 51.86 11.15
C PHE A 101 36.20 51.57 10.52
N GLU A 102 35.32 52.58 10.44
CA GLU A 102 34.00 52.45 9.81
C GLU A 102 34.14 52.05 8.34
N THR A 103 35.06 52.68 7.60
CA THR A 103 35.32 52.40 6.19
C THR A 103 35.76 50.95 5.96
N LEU A 104 36.71 50.45 6.76
CA LEU A 104 37.19 49.08 6.66
C LEU A 104 36.14 48.06 7.11
N LEU A 105 35.41 48.35 8.19
CA LEU A 105 34.36 47.47 8.71
C LEU A 105 33.23 47.31 7.67
N ASN A 106 32.76 48.41 7.10
CA ASN A 106 31.76 48.42 6.03
C ASN A 106 32.27 47.65 4.79
N GLY A 107 33.57 47.74 4.48
CA GLY A 107 34.19 46.97 3.40
C GLY A 107 34.12 45.46 3.61
N PHE A 108 34.49 45.01 4.81
CA PHE A 108 34.42 43.59 5.17
C PHE A 108 32.99 43.06 5.23
N GLU A 109 32.07 43.82 5.82
CA GLU A 109 30.67 43.43 5.94
C GLU A 109 30.00 43.26 4.57
N ARG A 110 30.36 44.11 3.60
CA ARG A 110 29.90 43.97 2.21
C ARG A 110 30.46 42.74 1.51
N ALA A 111 31.76 42.46 1.67
CA ALA A 111 32.37 41.25 1.11
C ALA A 111 31.72 39.99 1.69
N PHE A 112 31.44 40.00 2.99
CA PHE A 112 30.72 38.92 3.67
C PHE A 112 29.27 38.78 3.20
N SER A 113 28.54 39.90 3.08
CA SER A 113 27.17 39.93 2.59
C SER A 113 27.06 39.42 1.15
N SER A 114 28.04 39.71 0.29
CA SER A 114 28.10 39.17 -1.08
C SER A 114 28.18 37.65 -1.10
N ILE A 115 29.05 37.04 -0.27
CA ILE A 115 29.16 35.58 -0.15
C ILE A 115 27.88 34.98 0.42
N ASN A 116 27.32 35.59 1.46
CA ASN A 116 26.06 35.13 2.06
C ASN A 116 24.90 35.21 1.06
N ASN A 117 24.87 36.22 0.19
CA ASN A 117 23.88 36.33 -0.88
C ASN A 117 24.01 35.19 -1.89
N GLN A 118 25.22 34.82 -2.30
CA GLN A 118 25.44 33.65 -3.17
C GLN A 118 24.94 32.36 -2.52
N ILE A 119 25.21 32.17 -1.23
CA ILE A 119 24.70 31.02 -0.46
C ILE A 119 23.17 31.02 -0.42
N ASN A 120 22.53 32.17 -0.17
CA ASN A 120 21.07 32.28 -0.16
C ASN A 120 20.46 31.98 -1.54
N LEU A 121 21.09 32.42 -2.63
CA LEU A 121 20.63 32.11 -3.99
C LEU A 121 20.67 30.60 -4.26
N ASN A 122 21.75 29.94 -3.84
CA ASN A 122 21.85 28.48 -3.93
C ASN A 122 20.80 27.77 -3.06
N GLU A 123 20.48 28.30 -1.88
CA GLU A 123 19.42 27.77 -1.01
C GLU A 123 18.03 27.90 -1.64
N ILE A 124 17.75 29.04 -2.29
CA ILE A 124 16.51 29.25 -3.06
C ILE A 124 16.43 28.27 -4.23
N GLU A 125 17.54 28.02 -4.92
CA GLU A 125 17.59 27.04 -6.02
C GLU A 125 17.31 25.62 -5.51
N ILE A 126 17.93 25.21 -4.39
CA ILE A 126 17.64 23.92 -3.74
C ILE A 126 16.15 23.84 -3.39
N SER A 127 15.58 24.86 -2.74
CA SER A 127 14.16 24.87 -2.37
C SER A 127 13.23 24.79 -3.58
N LYS A 128 13.60 25.43 -4.70
CA LYS A 128 12.85 25.32 -5.96
C LYS A 128 12.86 23.88 -6.48
N ILE A 129 14.01 23.22 -6.48
CA ILE A 129 14.14 21.83 -6.91
C ILE A 129 13.38 20.88 -5.97
N GLU A 130 13.47 21.09 -4.65
CA GLU A 130 12.72 20.31 -3.65
C GLU A 130 11.21 20.43 -3.84
N ASN A 131 10.70 21.63 -4.12
CA ASN A 131 9.28 21.84 -4.43
C ASN A 131 8.87 21.13 -5.72
N GLN A 132 9.73 21.11 -6.75
CA GLN A 132 9.47 20.34 -7.97
C GLN A 132 9.40 18.84 -7.68
N ILE A 133 10.33 18.31 -6.90
CA ILE A 133 10.32 16.90 -6.48
C ILE A 133 9.04 16.58 -5.70
N LYS A 134 8.66 17.44 -4.76
CA LYS A 134 7.44 17.27 -3.95
C LYS A 134 6.18 17.22 -4.83
N ASN A 135 6.03 18.16 -5.75
CA ASN A 135 4.90 18.18 -6.68
C ASN A 135 4.87 16.91 -7.56
N ASN A 136 6.03 16.46 -8.01
CA ASN A 136 6.16 15.21 -8.77
C ASN A 136 5.77 13.98 -7.94
N ASP A 137 6.22 13.90 -6.68
CA ASP A 137 5.89 12.81 -5.76
C ASP A 137 4.38 12.80 -5.42
N GLU A 138 3.76 13.98 -5.26
CA GLU A 138 2.31 14.13 -5.07
C GLU A 138 1.52 13.65 -6.31
N ASN A 139 1.95 14.02 -7.52
CA ASN A 139 1.33 13.55 -8.76
C ASN A 139 1.42 12.02 -8.91
N ILE A 140 2.56 11.42 -8.53
CA ILE A 140 2.71 9.96 -8.52
C ILE A 140 1.73 9.32 -7.53
N LEU A 141 1.57 9.90 -6.33
CA LEU A 141 0.66 9.37 -5.32
C LEU A 141 -0.80 9.41 -5.79
N ILE A 142 -1.22 10.52 -6.40
CA ILE A 142 -2.57 10.69 -6.95
C ILE A 142 -2.85 9.64 -8.04
N ALA A 143 -1.91 9.43 -8.96
CA ALA A 143 -2.04 8.42 -10.02
C ALA A 143 -2.20 6.98 -9.46
N LEU A 144 -1.39 6.63 -8.45
CA LEU A 144 -1.48 5.33 -7.79
C LEU A 144 -2.81 5.15 -7.04
N GLN A 145 -3.26 6.20 -6.36
CA GLN A 145 -4.53 6.17 -5.63
C GLN A 145 -5.73 6.06 -6.58
N ASP A 146 -5.73 6.79 -7.70
CA ASP A 146 -6.79 6.72 -8.71
C ASP A 146 -6.91 5.29 -9.28
N TYR A 147 -5.78 4.65 -9.57
CA TYR A 147 -5.74 3.24 -10.00
C TYR A 147 -6.31 2.28 -8.94
N GLU A 148 -5.92 2.46 -7.68
CA GLU A 148 -6.40 1.62 -6.57
C GLU A 148 -7.91 1.75 -6.38
N VAL A 149 -8.43 2.99 -6.38
CA VAL A 149 -9.87 3.27 -6.26
C VAL A 149 -10.66 2.61 -7.39
N LYS A 150 -10.22 2.77 -8.65
CA LYS A 150 -10.87 2.16 -9.81
C LYS A 150 -10.86 0.63 -9.74
N THR A 151 -9.73 0.04 -9.32
CA THR A 151 -9.61 -1.42 -9.18
C THR A 151 -10.51 -1.95 -8.06
N GLN A 152 -10.59 -1.22 -6.94
CA GLN A 152 -11.45 -1.57 -5.81
C GLN A 152 -12.94 -1.45 -6.15
N GLU A 153 -13.34 -0.45 -6.94
CA GLU A 153 -14.69 -0.31 -7.47
C GLU A 153 -15.08 -1.55 -8.30
N ILE A 154 -14.22 -1.98 -9.23
CA ILE A 154 -14.46 -3.19 -10.04
C ILE A 154 -14.54 -4.45 -9.17
N SER A 155 -13.69 -4.58 -8.15
CA SER A 155 -13.76 -5.71 -7.20
C SER A 155 -15.10 -5.73 -6.46
N THR A 156 -15.57 -4.57 -6.02
CA THR A 156 -16.87 -4.42 -5.33
C THR A 156 -18.03 -4.77 -6.27
N ASP A 157 -17.97 -4.34 -7.52
CA ASP A 157 -18.96 -4.66 -8.54
C ASP A 157 -19.00 -6.16 -8.85
N LYS A 158 -17.84 -6.84 -8.90
CA LYS A 158 -17.77 -8.31 -9.05
C LYS A 158 -18.46 -9.03 -7.90
N GLU A 159 -18.23 -8.61 -6.67
CA GLU A 159 -18.92 -9.15 -5.49
C GLU A 159 -20.44 -8.90 -5.54
N ALA A 160 -20.85 -7.70 -5.99
CA ALA A 160 -22.26 -7.36 -6.15
C ALA A 160 -22.94 -8.26 -7.20
N VAL A 161 -22.29 -8.53 -8.34
CA VAL A 161 -22.76 -9.46 -9.36
C VAL A 161 -22.93 -10.87 -8.78
N ASP A 162 -21.96 -11.35 -8.00
CA ASP A 162 -22.01 -12.67 -7.36
C ASP A 162 -23.14 -12.77 -6.34
N LYS A 163 -23.33 -11.74 -5.50
CA LYS A 163 -24.41 -11.67 -4.52
C LYS A 163 -25.78 -11.66 -5.21
N ASN A 164 -25.92 -10.85 -6.26
CA ASN A 164 -27.15 -10.75 -7.04
C ASN A 164 -27.49 -12.10 -7.69
N TYR A 165 -26.51 -12.76 -8.31
CA TYR A 165 -26.66 -14.11 -8.85
C TYR A 165 -27.17 -15.10 -7.79
N ARG A 166 -26.53 -15.14 -6.60
CA ARG A 166 -26.95 -16.06 -5.51
C ARG A 166 -28.38 -15.80 -5.07
N GLN A 167 -28.77 -14.53 -4.95
CA GLN A 167 -30.13 -14.16 -4.55
C GLN A 167 -31.16 -14.53 -5.63
N GLN A 168 -30.88 -14.24 -6.90
CA GLN A 168 -31.76 -14.63 -8.00
C GLN A 168 -31.87 -16.15 -8.15
N HIS A 169 -30.75 -16.88 -8.01
CA HIS A 169 -30.73 -18.34 -8.04
C HIS A 169 -31.56 -18.95 -6.92
N ALA A 170 -31.40 -18.48 -5.68
CA ALA A 170 -32.21 -18.94 -4.55
C ALA A 170 -33.71 -18.68 -4.77
N ASN A 171 -34.07 -17.50 -5.27
CA ASN A 171 -35.44 -17.14 -5.60
C ASN A 171 -36.01 -18.03 -6.73
N LEU A 172 -35.20 -18.33 -7.74
CA LEU A 172 -35.56 -19.19 -8.86
C LEU A 172 -35.88 -20.62 -8.38
N VAL A 173 -35.01 -21.19 -7.55
CA VAL A 173 -35.19 -22.52 -6.97
C VAL A 173 -36.47 -22.56 -6.11
N ALA A 174 -36.67 -21.56 -5.26
CA ALA A 174 -37.87 -21.45 -4.44
C ALA A 174 -39.15 -21.29 -5.28
N GLN A 175 -39.11 -20.50 -6.36
CA GLN A 175 -40.25 -20.33 -7.27
C GLN A 175 -40.55 -21.63 -8.02
N ASN A 176 -39.52 -22.35 -8.49
CA ASN A 176 -39.71 -23.63 -9.18
C ASN A 176 -40.36 -24.66 -8.25
N ALA A 177 -39.91 -24.74 -6.99
CA ALA A 177 -40.52 -25.60 -5.98
C ALA A 177 -42.02 -25.30 -5.75
N ARG A 178 -42.41 -24.01 -5.78
CA ARG A 178 -43.82 -23.58 -5.68
C ARG A 178 -44.63 -23.93 -6.93
N LEU A 179 -44.05 -23.76 -8.13
CA LEU A 179 -44.71 -24.08 -9.40
C LEU A 179 -44.89 -25.59 -9.57
N SER A 180 -44.00 -26.41 -9.01
CA SER A 180 -44.13 -27.87 -8.94
C SER A 180 -45.10 -28.35 -7.85
N LYS A 181 -46.15 -27.57 -7.51
CA LYS A 181 -47.08 -27.84 -6.39
C LYS A 181 -47.69 -29.25 -6.44
N ASN A 182 -47.90 -29.78 -7.63
CA ASN A 182 -48.50 -31.10 -7.84
C ASN A 182 -47.51 -32.25 -7.59
N VAL A 183 -46.19 -32.00 -7.59
CA VAL A 183 -45.17 -33.05 -7.43
C VAL A 183 -45.18 -33.65 -6.02
N PRO A 184 -45.20 -32.87 -4.92
CA PRO A 184 -45.38 -33.41 -3.57
C PRO A 184 -46.68 -34.18 -3.40
N ASP A 185 -47.78 -33.68 -3.95
CA ASP A 185 -49.10 -34.32 -3.82
C ASP A 185 -49.15 -35.63 -4.60
N LEU A 186 -48.65 -35.66 -5.85
CA LEU A 186 -48.47 -36.88 -6.64
C LEU A 186 -47.57 -37.90 -5.93
N ARG A 187 -46.50 -37.43 -5.28
CA ARG A 187 -45.61 -38.30 -4.49
C ARG A 187 -46.33 -38.91 -3.30
N ARG A 188 -47.16 -38.13 -2.58
CA ARG A 188 -47.97 -38.65 -1.47
C ARG A 188 -48.97 -39.68 -1.98
N SER A 189 -49.73 -39.36 -3.03
CA SER A 189 -50.71 -40.29 -3.62
C SER A 189 -50.06 -41.58 -4.09
N LEU A 190 -48.87 -41.50 -4.72
CA LEU A 190 -48.09 -42.65 -5.13
C LEU A 190 -47.71 -43.54 -3.93
N ASN A 191 -47.23 -42.93 -2.84
CA ASN A 191 -46.85 -43.66 -1.63
C ASN A 191 -48.05 -44.31 -0.95
N THR A 192 -49.19 -43.62 -0.89
CA THR A 192 -50.45 -44.18 -0.37
C THR A 192 -50.91 -45.36 -1.21
N ALA A 193 -50.96 -45.22 -2.54
CA ALA A 193 -51.35 -46.30 -3.44
C ALA A 193 -50.41 -47.52 -3.34
N ARG A 194 -49.10 -47.30 -3.19
CA ARG A 194 -48.13 -48.37 -2.93
C ARG A 194 -48.39 -49.09 -1.60
N SER A 195 -48.67 -48.34 -0.53
CA SER A 195 -49.00 -48.91 0.77
C SER A 195 -50.30 -49.73 0.74
N GLU A 196 -51.33 -49.23 0.05
CA GLU A 196 -52.59 -49.96 -0.17
C GLU A 196 -52.37 -51.25 -0.96
N LEU A 197 -51.55 -51.21 -2.01
CA LEU A 197 -51.18 -52.40 -2.79
C LEU A 197 -50.50 -53.46 -1.90
N THR A 198 -49.58 -53.05 -1.03
CA THR A 198 -48.92 -53.97 -0.09
C THR A 198 -49.94 -54.61 0.87
N LYS A 199 -50.89 -53.82 1.40
CA LYS A 199 -51.97 -54.35 2.25
C LYS A 199 -52.86 -55.35 1.51
N LEU A 200 -53.26 -55.04 0.28
CA LEU A 200 -54.09 -55.93 -0.55
C LEU A 200 -53.36 -57.25 -0.86
N LYS A 201 -52.04 -57.20 -1.11
CA LYS A 201 -51.22 -58.40 -1.29
C LYS A 201 -51.12 -59.24 -0.01
N LEU A 202 -50.99 -58.59 1.14
CA LEU A 202 -51.01 -59.26 2.44
C LEU A 202 -52.37 -59.91 2.71
N GLU A 203 -53.48 -59.21 2.49
CA GLU A 203 -54.83 -59.76 2.62
C GLU A 203 -55.06 -60.94 1.69
N LYS A 204 -54.57 -60.88 0.45
CA LYS A 204 -54.62 -62.02 -0.48
C LYS A 204 -53.85 -63.22 0.09
N SER A 205 -52.63 -63.00 0.60
CA SER A 205 -51.83 -64.07 1.20
C SER A 205 -52.52 -64.71 2.41
N GLU A 206 -53.22 -63.91 3.22
CA GLU A 206 -53.95 -64.37 4.38
C GLU A 206 -55.22 -65.16 4.00
N LEU A 207 -55.93 -64.74 2.94
CA LEU A 207 -57.06 -65.50 2.38
C LEU A 207 -56.61 -66.86 1.84
N LEU A 208 -55.46 -66.92 1.18
CA LEU A 208 -54.86 -68.19 0.74
C LEU A 208 -54.52 -69.09 1.93
N ARG A 209 -54.00 -68.50 3.03
CA ARG A 209 -53.74 -69.21 4.28
C ARG A 209 -55.03 -69.74 4.91
N GLU A 210 -56.08 -68.93 4.99
CA GLU A 210 -57.38 -69.34 5.54
C GLU A 210 -58.03 -70.46 4.70
N LEU A 211 -58.02 -70.33 3.37
CA LEU A 211 -58.44 -71.38 2.45
C LEU A 211 -57.68 -72.68 2.72
N SER A 212 -56.36 -72.58 2.89
CA SER A 212 -55.52 -73.75 3.16
C SER A 212 -55.91 -74.46 4.46
N LEU A 213 -56.20 -73.70 5.53
CA LEU A 213 -56.60 -74.20 6.85
C LEU A 213 -58.02 -74.79 6.85
N LYS A 214 -58.99 -74.15 6.19
CA LYS A 214 -60.36 -74.68 6.11
C LYS A 214 -60.43 -75.98 5.30
N LYS A 215 -59.63 -76.07 4.22
CA LYS A 215 -59.43 -77.33 3.50
C LYS A 215 -58.84 -78.40 4.42
N GLU A 216 -57.88 -78.03 5.25
CA GLU A 216 -57.25 -78.94 6.23
C GLU A 216 -58.24 -79.44 7.30
N GLU A 217 -59.04 -78.56 7.91
CA GLU A 217 -60.04 -78.94 8.92
C GLU A 217 -61.09 -79.90 8.36
N ARG A 218 -61.59 -79.61 7.15
CA ARG A 218 -62.54 -80.49 6.46
C ARG A 218 -61.89 -81.83 6.10
N PHE A 219 -60.64 -81.82 5.67
CA PHE A 219 -59.88 -83.02 5.38
C PHE A 219 -59.66 -83.87 6.64
N LYS A 220 -59.25 -83.27 7.77
CA LYS A 220 -59.05 -83.94 9.06
C LYS A 220 -60.33 -84.62 9.55
N SER A 221 -61.48 -83.97 9.40
CA SER A 221 -62.79 -84.52 9.76
C SER A 221 -63.24 -85.71 8.89
N SER A 222 -62.74 -85.79 7.65
CA SER A 222 -63.03 -86.88 6.70
C SER A 222 -62.02 -88.03 6.83
N LEU A 223 -60.77 -87.72 7.20
CA LEU A 223 -59.65 -88.66 7.27
C LEU A 223 -59.41 -89.32 8.64
N GLU A 224 -60.03 -88.85 9.73
CA GLU A 224 -60.10 -89.60 11.01
C GLU A 224 -60.73 -91.01 10.86
N ARG A 225 -61.33 -91.31 9.70
CA ARG A 225 -61.84 -92.64 9.32
C ARG A 225 -60.88 -93.53 8.52
N SER A 226 -59.68 -93.05 8.14
CA SER A 226 -58.72 -93.83 7.32
C SER A 226 -57.27 -93.55 7.75
N GLN A 227 -56.64 -94.53 8.41
CA GLN A 227 -55.27 -94.41 8.93
C GLN A 227 -54.23 -94.65 7.82
N GLY A 228 -53.24 -93.74 7.66
CA GLY A 228 -51.93 -94.15 7.13
C GLY A 228 -50.97 -93.16 6.45
N SER A 229 -51.35 -91.96 5.99
CA SER A 229 -50.43 -91.15 5.13
C SER A 229 -50.33 -89.63 5.42
N VAL A 230 -50.80 -89.18 6.59
CA VAL A 230 -51.00 -87.75 6.91
C VAL A 230 -49.71 -86.96 7.15
N ASP A 231 -48.67 -87.57 7.73
CA ASP A 231 -47.54 -86.80 8.27
C ASP A 231 -46.54 -86.30 7.21
N MET A 232 -46.49 -86.94 6.04
CA MET A 232 -45.55 -86.56 4.96
C MET A 232 -46.10 -85.42 4.11
N VAL A 233 -47.39 -85.45 3.77
CA VAL A 233 -48.07 -84.40 3.00
C VAL A 233 -48.12 -83.10 3.80
N GLN A 234 -48.33 -83.20 5.12
CA GLN A 234 -48.37 -82.05 6.02
C GLN A 234 -47.03 -81.30 6.06
N LYS A 235 -45.92 -82.02 6.18
CA LYS A 235 -44.57 -81.44 6.19
C LYS A 235 -44.25 -80.71 4.89
N GLU A 236 -44.57 -81.32 3.75
CA GLU A 236 -44.29 -80.71 2.45
C GLU A 236 -45.17 -79.47 2.20
N ARG A 237 -46.42 -79.49 2.67
CA ARG A 237 -47.33 -78.35 2.58
C ARG A 237 -46.88 -77.17 3.44
N THR A 238 -46.49 -77.41 4.69
CA THR A 238 -45.96 -76.36 5.58
C THR A 238 -44.69 -75.75 4.99
N ARG A 239 -43.80 -76.57 4.43
CA ARG A 239 -42.59 -76.13 3.75
C ARG A 239 -42.88 -75.21 2.58
N LEU A 240 -43.85 -75.56 1.72
CA LEU A 240 -44.21 -74.72 0.56
C LEU A 240 -44.84 -73.38 0.98
N LEU A 241 -45.66 -73.35 2.04
CA LEU A 241 -46.21 -72.09 2.58
C LEU A 241 -45.11 -71.19 3.17
N GLU A 242 -44.15 -71.76 3.88
CA GLU A 242 -42.99 -71.03 4.41
C GLU A 242 -42.06 -70.56 3.28
N GLN A 243 -41.97 -71.33 2.20
CA GLN A 243 -41.25 -70.92 1.00
C GLN A 243 -41.93 -69.73 0.31
N ILE A 244 -43.26 -69.72 0.18
CA ILE A 244 -44.02 -68.58 -0.36
C ILE A 244 -43.80 -67.32 0.49
N SER A 245 -43.85 -67.44 1.83
CA SER A 245 -43.64 -66.28 2.71
C SER A 245 -42.22 -65.74 2.60
N SER A 246 -41.21 -66.62 2.53
CA SER A 246 -39.81 -66.22 2.35
C SER A 246 -39.57 -65.51 1.01
N LEU A 247 -40.11 -66.06 -0.09
CA LEU A 247 -40.00 -65.45 -1.43
C LEU A 247 -40.70 -64.09 -1.50
N THR A 248 -41.78 -63.90 -0.75
CA THR A 248 -42.50 -62.63 -0.69
C THR A 248 -41.68 -61.55 0.05
N ILE A 249 -40.97 -61.94 1.12
CA ILE A 249 -40.07 -61.04 1.86
C ILE A 249 -38.84 -60.71 1.02
N GLU A 250 -38.24 -61.71 0.37
CA GLU A 250 -37.06 -61.54 -0.49
C GLU A 250 -37.38 -60.65 -1.69
N LYS A 251 -38.56 -60.81 -2.30
CA LYS A 251 -39.06 -59.93 -3.36
C LYS A 251 -39.13 -58.47 -2.90
N GLN A 252 -39.62 -58.23 -1.68
CA GLN A 252 -39.75 -56.87 -1.16
C GLN A 252 -38.37 -56.23 -0.97
N GLN A 253 -37.41 -56.96 -0.39
CA GLN A 253 -36.03 -56.51 -0.25
C GLN A 253 -35.35 -56.26 -1.61
N ALA A 254 -35.52 -57.18 -2.55
CA ALA A 254 -34.95 -57.05 -3.89
C ALA A 254 -35.55 -55.90 -4.71
N LEU A 255 -36.81 -55.51 -4.44
CA LEU A 255 -37.43 -54.33 -5.04
C LEU A 255 -36.96 -53.02 -4.39
N ASP A 256 -36.68 -53.04 -3.09
CA ASP A 256 -36.14 -51.89 -2.37
C ASP A 256 -34.68 -51.61 -2.78
N ASP A 257 -33.92 -52.65 -3.15
CA ASP A 257 -32.53 -52.56 -3.65
C ASP A 257 -32.42 -52.32 -5.17
N ALA A 258 -33.51 -52.46 -5.94
CA ALA A 258 -33.47 -52.38 -7.41
C ALA A 258 -33.56 -50.95 -7.96
N ASN A 259 -32.74 -50.66 -8.98
CA ASN A 259 -32.83 -49.42 -9.75
C ASN A 259 -34.00 -49.44 -10.76
N PHE A 260 -34.42 -48.26 -11.22
CA PHE A 260 -35.58 -48.03 -12.11
C PHE A 260 -35.65 -48.95 -13.34
N PHE A 261 -34.52 -49.36 -13.91
CA PHE A 261 -34.48 -50.19 -15.12
C PHE A 261 -34.56 -51.69 -14.84
N THR A 262 -34.36 -52.12 -13.58
CA THR A 262 -34.31 -53.54 -13.20
C THR A 262 -35.50 -53.96 -12.34
N SER A 263 -36.23 -53.01 -11.74
CA SER A 263 -37.37 -53.30 -10.85
C SER A 263 -38.45 -54.15 -11.50
N ASP A 264 -38.77 -53.91 -12.78
CA ASP A 264 -39.81 -54.66 -13.50
C ASP A 264 -39.39 -56.09 -13.82
N SER A 265 -38.10 -56.31 -14.10
CA SER A 265 -37.53 -57.64 -14.32
C SER A 265 -37.48 -58.44 -13.02
N VAL A 266 -37.03 -57.82 -11.93
CA VAL A 266 -36.98 -58.43 -10.59
C VAL A 266 -38.38 -58.83 -10.14
N ARG A 267 -39.37 -57.95 -10.33
CA ARG A 267 -40.76 -58.24 -10.00
C ARG A 267 -41.29 -59.47 -10.72
N ARG A 268 -41.08 -59.54 -12.05
CA ARG A 268 -41.53 -60.69 -12.86
C ARG A 268 -40.89 -62.00 -12.41
N ASP A 269 -39.59 -62.00 -12.15
CA ASP A 269 -38.86 -63.20 -11.71
C ASP A 269 -39.39 -63.75 -10.39
N TYR A 270 -39.60 -62.90 -9.39
CA TYR A 270 -40.18 -63.32 -8.12
C TYR A 270 -41.68 -63.69 -8.23
N ASP A 271 -42.45 -63.01 -9.08
CA ASP A 271 -43.85 -63.38 -9.33
C ASP A 271 -43.97 -64.75 -10.01
N GLU A 272 -43.03 -65.11 -10.89
CA GLU A 272 -42.98 -66.42 -11.53
C GLU A 272 -42.56 -67.52 -10.55
N LYS A 273 -41.58 -67.24 -9.67
CA LYS A 273 -41.17 -68.15 -8.59
C LYS A 273 -42.29 -68.42 -7.59
N ILE A 274 -43.01 -67.38 -7.16
CA ILE A 274 -44.15 -67.53 -6.23
C ILE A 274 -45.25 -68.35 -6.90
N ARG A 275 -45.59 -68.04 -8.15
CA ARG A 275 -46.61 -68.78 -8.91
C ARG A 275 -46.26 -70.26 -9.06
N TYR A 276 -44.99 -70.57 -9.31
CA TYR A 276 -44.52 -71.96 -9.38
C TYR A 276 -44.74 -72.71 -8.07
N VAL A 277 -44.43 -72.09 -6.93
CA VAL A 277 -44.63 -72.69 -5.61
C VAL A 277 -46.13 -72.79 -5.26
N GLU A 278 -46.94 -71.80 -5.64
CA GLU A 278 -48.40 -71.84 -5.53
C GLU A 278 -49.01 -72.97 -6.38
N GLU A 279 -48.48 -73.20 -7.58
CA GLU A 279 -48.91 -74.29 -8.46
C GLU A 279 -48.52 -75.67 -7.90
N GLN A 280 -47.35 -75.79 -7.27
CA GLN A 280 -46.98 -77.01 -6.54
C GLN A 280 -47.90 -77.25 -5.34
N LEU A 281 -48.24 -76.20 -4.60
CA LEU A 281 -49.18 -76.28 -3.47
C LEU A 281 -50.58 -76.68 -3.96
N SER A 282 -51.05 -76.12 -5.07
CA SER A 282 -52.32 -76.48 -5.72
C SER A 282 -52.32 -77.94 -6.19
N ASN A 283 -51.26 -78.40 -6.83
CA ASN A 283 -51.12 -79.80 -7.29
C ASN A 283 -51.09 -80.82 -6.14
N ILE A 284 -50.47 -80.48 -5.00
CA ILE A 284 -50.50 -81.31 -3.79
C ILE A 284 -51.92 -81.35 -3.23
N ASN A 285 -52.63 -80.23 -3.25
CA ASN A 285 -54.03 -80.16 -2.82
C ASN A 285 -54.93 -81.05 -3.70
N ASP A 286 -54.82 -80.95 -5.03
CA ASP A 286 -55.63 -81.70 -5.99
C ASP A 286 -55.35 -83.21 -6.00
N LYS A 287 -54.08 -83.62 -5.94
CA LYS A 287 -53.71 -85.05 -5.88
C LYS A 287 -54.15 -85.72 -4.57
N THR A 288 -54.29 -84.96 -3.50
CA THR A 288 -54.75 -85.48 -2.20
C THR A 288 -56.29 -85.62 -2.15
N ILE A 289 -57.03 -84.89 -2.99
CA ILE A 289 -58.49 -84.91 -3.08
C ILE A 289 -59.01 -86.09 -3.94
N THR A 290 -58.28 -86.57 -4.95
CA THR A 290 -58.77 -87.59 -5.91
C THR A 290 -58.76 -89.05 -5.42
N GLY A 291 -58.57 -89.28 -4.12
CA GLY A 291 -58.80 -90.59 -3.49
C GLY A 291 -60.27 -90.97 -3.59
N LYS A 292 -60.61 -91.85 -4.55
CA LYS A 292 -61.95 -92.45 -4.69
C LYS A 292 -62.36 -93.07 -3.35
N GLN A 293 -63.26 -92.41 -2.60
CA GLN A 293 -64.41 -92.96 -1.84
C GLN A 293 -64.99 -91.90 -0.90
N ASN A 294 -66.09 -91.24 -1.33
CA ASN A 294 -67.24 -90.69 -0.57
C ASN A 294 -67.77 -89.40 -1.24
N LYS A 295 -68.96 -89.49 -1.86
CA LYS A 295 -69.57 -88.41 -2.68
C LYS A 295 -70.08 -87.21 -1.87
N THR A 296 -70.33 -87.35 -0.57
CA THR A 296 -70.99 -86.32 0.25
C THR A 296 -70.06 -85.24 0.78
N ASP A 297 -68.75 -85.51 0.91
CA ASP A 297 -67.76 -84.49 1.32
C ASP A 297 -67.17 -83.72 0.12
N PHE A 298 -67.21 -84.30 -1.08
CA PHE A 298 -66.69 -83.71 -2.32
C PHE A 298 -67.44 -82.43 -2.74
N GLU A 299 -68.78 -82.41 -2.67
CA GLU A 299 -69.58 -81.23 -3.03
C GLU A 299 -69.32 -80.04 -2.08
N SER A 300 -68.95 -80.30 -0.82
CA SER A 300 -68.64 -79.25 0.16
C SER A 300 -67.25 -78.63 -0.01
N VAL A 301 -66.28 -79.41 -0.52
CA VAL A 301 -64.92 -78.95 -0.85
C VAL A 301 -64.91 -78.22 -2.19
N GLU A 302 -65.68 -78.71 -3.18
CA GLU A 302 -65.88 -78.04 -4.47
C GLU A 302 -66.62 -76.69 -4.32
N PHE A 303 -67.60 -76.62 -3.41
CA PHE A 303 -68.24 -75.35 -3.02
C PHE A 303 -67.25 -74.36 -2.37
N LEU A 304 -66.37 -74.85 -1.48
CA LEU A 304 -65.32 -74.01 -0.87
C LEU A 304 -64.33 -73.50 -1.93
N ASP A 305 -63.96 -74.33 -2.91
CA ASP A 305 -63.09 -73.91 -4.00
C ASP A 305 -63.75 -72.88 -4.93
N GLY A 306 -65.03 -73.06 -5.28
CA GLY A 306 -65.77 -72.05 -6.04
C GLY A 306 -65.84 -70.71 -5.31
N TYR A 307 -66.23 -70.72 -4.03
CA TYR A 307 -66.37 -69.50 -3.22
C TYR A 307 -65.03 -68.75 -3.04
N TYR A 308 -63.94 -69.46 -2.73
CA TYR A 308 -62.64 -68.83 -2.56
C TYR A 308 -61.96 -68.48 -3.88
N SER A 309 -62.22 -69.22 -4.97
CA SER A 309 -61.77 -68.87 -6.32
C SER A 309 -62.36 -67.53 -6.77
N ASP A 310 -63.67 -67.34 -6.59
CA ASP A 310 -64.33 -66.07 -6.93
C ASP A 310 -63.80 -64.90 -6.08
N LEU A 311 -63.55 -65.14 -4.79
CA LEU A 311 -62.97 -64.14 -3.88
C LEU A 311 -61.51 -63.79 -4.24
N LEU A 312 -60.72 -64.79 -4.64
CA LEU A 312 -59.34 -64.61 -5.09
C LEU A 312 -59.28 -63.89 -6.43
N SER A 313 -60.14 -64.24 -7.38
CA SER A 313 -60.29 -63.55 -8.66
C SER A 313 -60.65 -62.08 -8.44
N LEU A 314 -61.61 -61.80 -7.54
CA LEU A 314 -61.98 -60.43 -7.18
C LEU A 314 -60.79 -59.67 -6.56
N LYS A 315 -60.02 -60.31 -5.67
CA LYS A 315 -58.81 -59.70 -5.10
C LYS A 315 -57.73 -59.45 -6.15
N ASP A 316 -57.57 -60.34 -7.12
CA ASP A 316 -56.63 -60.18 -8.23
C ASP A 316 -57.04 -59.06 -9.17
N ASP A 317 -58.33 -58.90 -9.46
CA ASP A 317 -58.84 -57.77 -10.24
C ASP A 317 -58.61 -56.43 -9.50
N ILE A 318 -58.83 -56.39 -8.19
CA ILE A 318 -58.55 -55.20 -7.36
C ILE A 318 -57.06 -54.89 -7.33
N ILE A 319 -56.19 -55.90 -7.18
CA ILE A 319 -54.73 -55.75 -7.22
C ILE A 319 -54.30 -55.19 -8.58
N LYS A 320 -54.82 -55.77 -9.68
CA LYS A 320 -54.50 -55.31 -11.04
C LYS A 320 -54.94 -53.87 -11.29
N GLN A 321 -56.15 -53.50 -10.86
CA GLN A 321 -56.64 -52.12 -10.95
C GLN A 321 -55.74 -51.14 -10.18
N LYS A 322 -55.27 -51.53 -8.99
CA LYS A 322 -54.33 -50.73 -8.19
C LYS A 322 -52.93 -50.65 -8.81
N GLU A 323 -52.47 -51.71 -9.47
CA GLU A 323 -51.20 -51.72 -10.20
C GLU A 323 -51.24 -50.79 -11.44
N ASP A 324 -52.37 -50.75 -12.14
CA ASP A 324 -52.61 -49.82 -13.25
C ASP A 324 -52.70 -48.36 -12.75
N GLU A 325 -53.37 -48.12 -11.61
CA GLU A 325 -53.43 -46.82 -10.95
C GLU A 325 -52.00 -46.32 -10.61
N ILE A 326 -51.19 -47.15 -9.96
CA ILE A 326 -49.79 -46.84 -9.62
C ILE A 326 -48.97 -46.54 -10.89
N SER A 327 -49.18 -47.30 -11.96
CA SER A 327 -48.47 -47.09 -13.23
C SER A 327 -48.81 -45.73 -13.85
N SER A 328 -50.09 -45.35 -13.85
CA SER A 328 -50.56 -44.05 -14.34
C SER A 328 -50.06 -42.88 -13.48
N LEU A 329 -50.07 -43.03 -12.15
CA LEU A 329 -49.52 -42.06 -11.19
C LEU A 329 -48.01 -41.91 -11.35
N THR A 330 -47.29 -43.01 -11.57
CA THR A 330 -45.83 -43.01 -11.80
C THR A 330 -45.47 -42.23 -13.06
N ARG A 331 -46.18 -42.46 -14.17
CA ARG A 331 -45.97 -41.70 -15.43
C ARG A 331 -46.22 -40.21 -15.22
N SER A 332 -47.32 -39.86 -14.55
CA SER A 332 -47.69 -38.47 -14.28
C SER A 332 -46.68 -37.77 -13.37
N TYR A 333 -46.21 -38.45 -12.32
CA TYR A 333 -45.15 -37.98 -11.43
C TYR A 333 -43.85 -37.73 -12.20
N ASN A 334 -43.38 -38.71 -12.98
CA ASN A 334 -42.14 -38.60 -13.74
C ASN A 334 -42.19 -37.47 -14.78
N GLN A 335 -43.33 -37.30 -15.47
CA GLN A 335 -43.52 -36.22 -16.42
C GLN A 335 -43.50 -34.84 -15.74
N ALA A 336 -44.17 -34.71 -14.59
CA ALA A 336 -44.18 -33.46 -13.81
C ALA A 336 -42.78 -33.10 -13.27
N VAL A 337 -42.03 -34.07 -12.76
CA VAL A 337 -40.65 -33.89 -12.28
C VAL A 337 -39.73 -33.50 -13.44
N SER A 338 -39.81 -34.22 -14.57
CA SER A 338 -38.99 -33.93 -15.75
C SER A 338 -39.24 -32.53 -16.31
N ALA A 339 -40.52 -32.13 -16.42
CA ALA A 339 -40.89 -30.79 -16.88
C ALA A 339 -40.37 -29.69 -15.93
N SER A 340 -40.50 -29.89 -14.62
CA SER A 340 -39.98 -28.95 -13.61
C SER A 340 -38.46 -28.81 -13.69
N ASN A 341 -37.74 -29.93 -13.74
CA ASN A 341 -36.27 -29.93 -13.83
C ASN A 341 -35.77 -29.28 -15.13
N LYS A 342 -36.43 -29.56 -16.26
CA LYS A 342 -36.09 -28.93 -17.54
C LYS A 342 -36.27 -27.41 -17.51
N ASN A 343 -37.38 -26.93 -16.94
CA ASN A 343 -37.65 -25.50 -16.82
C ASN A 343 -36.64 -24.81 -15.89
N LEU A 344 -36.27 -25.44 -14.77
CA LEU A 344 -35.25 -24.94 -13.87
C LEU A 344 -33.89 -24.84 -14.58
N ALA A 345 -33.44 -25.91 -15.24
CA ALA A 345 -32.17 -25.96 -15.93
C ALA A 345 -32.04 -24.89 -17.03
N ILE A 346 -33.10 -24.63 -17.80
CA ILE A 346 -33.11 -23.58 -18.83
C ILE A 346 -32.91 -22.19 -18.19
N ARG A 347 -33.60 -21.92 -17.08
CA ARG A 347 -33.51 -20.63 -16.40
C ARG A 347 -32.17 -20.44 -15.69
N GLU A 348 -31.65 -21.50 -15.05
CA GLU A 348 -30.30 -21.50 -14.47
C GLU A 348 -29.22 -21.25 -15.51
N ALA A 349 -29.33 -21.89 -16.68
CA ALA A 349 -28.39 -21.67 -17.79
C ALA A 349 -28.42 -20.22 -18.28
N ARG A 350 -29.61 -19.59 -18.34
CA ARG A 350 -29.74 -18.17 -18.69
C ARG A 350 -29.10 -17.27 -17.62
N LEU A 351 -29.39 -17.52 -16.34
CA LEU A 351 -28.82 -16.77 -15.21
C LEU A 351 -27.28 -16.86 -15.17
N LEU A 352 -26.74 -18.06 -15.41
CA LEU A 352 -25.30 -18.30 -15.51
C LEU A 352 -24.68 -17.55 -16.68
N LYS A 353 -25.37 -17.51 -17.84
CA LYS A 353 -24.91 -16.75 -19.00
C LYS A 353 -24.88 -15.25 -18.70
N GLU A 354 -25.93 -14.71 -18.09
CA GLU A 354 -25.99 -13.29 -17.68
C GLU A 354 -24.88 -12.94 -16.70
N LYS A 355 -24.66 -13.77 -15.67
CA LYS A 355 -23.53 -13.62 -14.74
C LYS A 355 -22.20 -13.58 -15.49
N LYS A 356 -21.96 -14.57 -16.38
CA LYS A 356 -20.70 -14.66 -17.13
C LYS A 356 -20.48 -13.43 -18.02
N SER A 357 -21.50 -12.96 -18.72
CA SER A 357 -21.43 -11.74 -19.53
C SER A 357 -21.14 -10.51 -18.67
N ALA A 358 -21.77 -10.38 -17.50
CA ALA A 358 -21.52 -9.27 -16.58
C ALA A 358 -20.09 -9.28 -16.05
N LEU A 359 -19.58 -10.44 -15.62
CA LEU A 359 -18.20 -10.60 -15.17
C LEU A 359 -17.20 -10.31 -16.30
N GLN A 360 -17.45 -10.80 -17.51
CA GLN A 360 -16.59 -10.52 -18.67
C GLN A 360 -16.54 -9.02 -19.00
N ASN A 361 -17.66 -8.31 -18.89
CA ASN A 361 -17.66 -6.86 -19.08
C ASN A 361 -16.83 -6.13 -18.01
N LEU A 362 -16.86 -6.60 -16.76
CA LEU A 362 -16.04 -6.06 -15.68
C LEU A 362 -14.55 -6.40 -15.87
N ASP A 363 -14.23 -7.58 -16.37
CA ASP A 363 -12.86 -7.97 -16.72
C ASP A 363 -12.31 -7.10 -17.86
N ASN A 364 -13.09 -6.88 -18.93
CA ASN A 364 -12.68 -5.98 -20.01
C ASN A 364 -12.42 -4.55 -19.52
N LYS A 365 -13.26 -4.03 -18.60
CA LYS A 365 -13.03 -2.71 -17.98
C LYS A 365 -11.75 -2.69 -17.15
N LEU A 366 -11.46 -3.78 -16.43
CA LEU A 366 -10.23 -3.92 -15.65
C LEU A 366 -9.00 -3.93 -16.58
N ASP A 367 -9.06 -4.66 -17.68
CA ASP A 367 -8.00 -4.68 -18.69
C ASP A 367 -7.77 -3.29 -19.30
N GLU A 368 -8.83 -2.53 -19.59
CA GLU A 368 -8.73 -1.13 -20.06
C GLU A 368 -8.03 -0.23 -19.02
N ILE A 369 -8.39 -0.37 -17.74
CA ILE A 369 -7.76 0.35 -16.63
C ILE A 369 -6.27 -0.04 -16.51
N ASP A 370 -5.94 -1.32 -16.60
CA ASP A 370 -4.57 -1.82 -16.50
C ASP A 370 -3.70 -1.35 -17.67
N ILE A 371 -4.25 -1.33 -18.90
CA ILE A 371 -3.56 -0.79 -20.07
C ILE A 371 -3.29 0.71 -19.90
N ALA A 372 -4.30 1.48 -19.49
CA ALA A 372 -4.15 2.91 -19.23
C ALA A 372 -3.09 3.16 -18.14
N PHE A 373 -3.17 2.44 -17.03
CA PHE A 373 -2.21 2.55 -15.94
C PHE A 373 -0.79 2.08 -16.33
N SER A 374 -0.66 1.09 -17.23
CA SER A 374 0.66 0.68 -17.73
C SER A 374 1.38 1.81 -18.47
N SER A 375 0.65 2.63 -19.24
CA SER A 375 1.23 3.81 -19.89
C SER A 375 1.64 4.88 -18.87
N GLU A 376 0.80 5.11 -17.87
CA GLU A 376 1.07 6.03 -16.78
C GLU A 376 2.23 5.57 -15.89
N LYS A 377 2.41 4.26 -15.72
CA LYS A 377 3.53 3.65 -15.00
C LYS A 377 4.88 3.92 -15.67
N GLN A 378 4.92 3.96 -17.01
CA GLN A 378 6.13 4.38 -17.73
C GLN A 378 6.47 5.83 -17.42
N TYR A 379 5.47 6.71 -17.51
CA TYR A 379 5.62 8.12 -17.15
C TYR A 379 6.02 8.33 -15.67
N ILE A 380 5.43 7.59 -14.74
CA ILE A 380 5.81 7.58 -13.31
C ILE A 380 7.29 7.19 -13.15
N ASN A 381 7.76 6.18 -13.89
CA ASN A 381 9.15 5.77 -13.83
C ASN A 381 10.09 6.86 -14.39
N GLU A 382 9.71 7.54 -15.47
CA GLU A 382 10.45 8.68 -16.00
C GLU A 382 10.52 9.83 -14.98
N ILE A 383 9.40 10.18 -14.34
CA ILE A 383 9.38 11.17 -13.26
C ILE A 383 10.31 10.75 -12.12
N ARG A 384 10.28 9.47 -11.70
CA ARG A 384 11.16 8.97 -10.64
C ARG A 384 12.64 9.10 -11.02
N GLN A 385 12.99 8.80 -12.26
CA GLN A 385 14.35 9.00 -12.76
C GLN A 385 14.73 10.48 -12.77
N ALA A 386 13.83 11.35 -13.21
CA ALA A 386 14.04 12.80 -13.16
C ALA A 386 14.21 13.30 -11.71
N ASN A 387 13.36 12.86 -10.77
CA ASN A 387 13.49 13.19 -9.35
C ASN A 387 14.83 12.72 -8.77
N ASN A 388 15.33 11.55 -9.16
CA ASN A 388 16.66 11.09 -8.74
C ASN A 388 17.78 12.00 -9.26
N LYS A 389 17.67 12.47 -10.51
CA LYS A 389 18.62 13.45 -11.05
C LYS A 389 18.54 14.77 -10.30
N LEU A 390 17.35 15.29 -10.04
CA LEU A 390 17.14 16.52 -9.27
C LEU A 390 17.72 16.40 -7.84
N ARG A 391 17.58 15.24 -7.19
CA ARG A 391 18.19 14.98 -5.87
C ARG A 391 19.73 14.95 -5.94
N TYR A 392 20.30 14.46 -7.05
CA TYR A 392 21.73 14.54 -7.29
C TYR A 392 22.18 16.00 -7.47
N ASP A 393 21.44 16.78 -8.26
CA ASP A 393 21.73 18.20 -8.49
C ASP A 393 21.68 19.01 -7.18
N ILE A 394 20.69 18.75 -6.31
CA ILE A 394 20.65 19.32 -4.95
C ILE A 394 21.95 19.01 -4.19
N ARG A 395 22.39 17.75 -4.19
CA ARG A 395 23.60 17.34 -3.47
C ARG A 395 24.85 18.04 -4.01
N VAL A 396 24.95 18.23 -5.33
CA VAL A 396 26.06 18.96 -5.94
C VAL A 396 26.06 20.41 -5.46
N ILE A 397 24.91 21.10 -5.55
CA ILE A 397 24.76 22.49 -5.09
C ILE A 397 25.07 22.60 -3.59
N GLU A 398 24.64 21.63 -2.76
CA GLU A 398 24.94 21.62 -1.33
C GLU A 398 26.44 21.48 -1.04
N ILE A 399 27.13 20.61 -1.77
CA ILE A 399 28.59 20.45 -1.64
C ILE A 399 29.28 21.74 -2.07
N GLU A 400 28.94 22.29 -3.23
CA GLU A 400 29.50 23.54 -3.73
C GLU A 400 29.27 24.70 -2.75
N THR A 401 28.05 24.83 -2.24
CA THR A 401 27.68 25.87 -1.26
C THR A 401 28.43 25.70 0.06
N ASN A 402 28.60 24.46 0.52
CA ASN A 402 29.37 24.18 1.72
C ASN A 402 30.86 24.51 1.53
N THR A 403 31.44 24.19 0.37
CA THR A 403 32.83 24.57 0.07
C THR A 403 33.01 26.08 -0.04
N LEU A 404 32.04 26.79 -0.65
CA LEU A 404 32.02 28.25 -0.73
C LEU A 404 31.97 28.86 0.67
N ALA A 405 31.06 28.38 1.53
CA ALA A 405 30.95 28.83 2.91
C ALA A 405 32.24 28.57 3.70
N LEU A 406 32.78 27.35 3.67
CA LEU A 406 33.99 26.98 4.41
C LEU A 406 35.28 27.59 3.84
N SER A 407 35.27 28.12 2.62
CA SER A 407 36.38 28.94 2.12
C SER A 407 36.50 30.28 2.90
N ASN A 408 35.40 30.73 3.51
CA ASN A 408 35.36 31.94 4.31
C ASN A 408 35.78 31.66 5.77
N GLN A 409 36.70 32.50 6.28
CA GLN A 409 37.22 32.38 7.64
C GLN A 409 36.16 32.59 8.73
N VAL A 410 35.19 33.48 8.50
CA VAL A 410 34.09 33.75 9.43
C VAL A 410 33.20 32.51 9.59
N TYR A 411 32.85 31.86 8.48
CA TYR A 411 32.09 30.61 8.49
C TYR A 411 32.86 29.48 9.18
N ARG A 412 34.15 29.32 8.89
CA ARG A 412 34.99 28.33 9.59
C ARG A 412 35.04 28.56 11.09
N MET A 413 35.26 29.81 11.52
CA MET A 413 35.34 30.13 12.94
C MET A 413 33.99 29.92 13.64
N ALA A 414 32.89 30.32 13.00
CA ALA A 414 31.55 30.04 13.49
C ALA A 414 31.26 28.53 13.56
N SER A 415 31.68 27.76 12.56
CA SER A 415 31.50 26.30 12.55
C SER A 415 32.30 25.60 13.66
N TYR A 416 33.49 26.09 14.00
CA TYR A 416 34.25 25.59 15.15
C TYR A 416 33.56 25.90 16.48
N ILE A 417 32.96 27.09 16.62
CA ILE A 417 32.26 27.52 17.85
C ILE A 417 30.97 26.71 18.04
N ASP A 418 30.21 26.51 16.97
CA ASP A 418 28.97 25.73 17.00
C ASP A 418 29.21 24.21 16.95
N ASN A 419 30.47 23.77 16.76
CA ASN A 419 30.89 22.36 16.61
C ASN A 419 30.17 21.62 15.47
N VAL A 420 30.05 22.27 14.32
CA VAL A 420 29.37 21.76 13.12
C VAL A 420 30.31 21.77 11.90
N SER A 421 30.07 20.86 10.96
CA SER A 421 30.86 20.75 9.72
C SER A 421 30.13 21.24 8.47
N HIS A 422 28.84 21.52 8.57
CA HIS A 422 27.99 21.93 7.46
C HIS A 422 27.48 23.35 7.66
N TYR A 423 27.49 24.15 6.59
CA TYR A 423 27.16 25.58 6.66
C TYR A 423 25.72 25.86 7.13
N LYS A 424 24.76 24.98 6.80
CA LYS A 424 23.35 25.12 7.19
C LYS A 424 23.14 24.99 8.71
N ASP A 425 24.03 24.29 9.39
CA ASP A 425 23.92 24.02 10.83
C ASP A 425 24.56 25.14 11.68
N VAL A 426 25.27 26.07 11.03
CA VAL A 426 25.87 27.23 11.72
C VAL A 426 24.76 28.21 12.10
N LYS A 427 24.71 28.59 13.38
CA LYS A 427 23.71 29.54 13.86
C LYS A 427 23.98 30.92 13.26
N LYS A 428 22.93 31.56 12.71
CA LYS A 428 23.02 32.92 12.16
C LYS A 428 23.52 33.94 13.18
N GLU A 429 23.18 33.76 14.45
CA GLU A 429 23.65 34.58 15.57
C GLU A 429 25.17 34.44 15.78
N THR A 430 25.68 33.20 15.86
CA THR A 430 27.11 32.90 15.99
C THR A 430 27.88 33.48 14.81
N LEU A 431 27.37 33.26 13.60
CA LEU A 431 27.97 33.76 12.36
C LEU A 431 28.10 35.29 12.36
N THR A 432 27.05 35.99 12.79
CA THR A 432 27.03 37.46 12.86
C THR A 432 28.00 37.99 13.91
N LEU A 433 28.03 37.38 15.10
CA LEU A 433 28.94 37.76 16.18
C LEU A 433 30.40 37.53 15.79
N VAL A 434 30.71 36.37 15.23
CA VAL A 434 32.06 36.03 14.74
C VAL A 434 32.48 36.98 13.64
N GLY A 435 31.57 37.30 12.69
CA GLY A 435 31.81 38.28 11.65
C GLY A 435 32.17 39.65 12.23
N LEU A 436 31.36 40.17 13.15
CA LEU A 436 31.59 41.47 13.79
C LEU A 436 32.91 41.51 14.57
N PHE A 437 33.24 40.46 15.32
CA PHE A 437 34.48 40.39 16.07
C PHE A 437 35.70 40.29 15.15
N TRP A 438 35.66 39.41 14.16
CA TRP A 438 36.76 39.20 13.21
C TRP A 438 37.03 40.44 12.36
N PHE A 439 35.97 41.00 11.75
CA PHE A 439 36.10 42.20 10.93
C PHE A 439 36.38 43.45 11.75
N GLY A 440 35.80 43.58 12.94
CA GLY A 440 36.08 44.68 13.86
C GLY A 440 37.53 44.70 14.32
N THR A 441 38.12 43.56 14.69
CA THR A 441 39.53 43.50 15.09
C THR A 441 40.48 43.84 13.94
N LEU A 442 40.22 43.32 12.73
CA LEU A 442 41.00 43.67 11.53
C LEU A 442 40.87 45.15 11.16
N ALA A 443 39.67 45.71 11.20
CA ALA A 443 39.42 47.13 10.90
C ALA A 443 40.10 48.05 11.92
N LEU A 444 40.11 47.68 13.21
CA LEU A 444 40.77 48.43 14.28
C LEU A 444 42.29 48.47 14.08
N ILE A 445 42.91 47.33 13.75
CA ILE A 445 44.34 47.27 13.48
C ILE A 445 44.67 48.13 12.24
N GLY A 446 43.88 48.00 11.17
CA GLY A 446 44.05 48.77 9.95
C GLY A 446 43.95 50.29 10.18
N SER A 447 42.98 50.73 10.97
CA SER A 447 42.73 52.17 11.21
C SER A 447 43.83 52.85 12.03
N ILE A 448 44.43 52.14 12.99
CA ILE A 448 45.47 52.69 13.87
C ILE A 448 46.86 52.64 13.21
N THR A 449 47.14 51.62 12.39
CA THR A 449 48.50 51.33 11.90
C THR A 449 49.14 52.52 11.16
N GLY A 450 48.43 53.16 10.22
CA GLY A 450 48.96 54.30 9.46
C GLY A 450 49.33 55.50 10.35
N ILE A 451 48.48 55.81 11.33
CA ILE A 451 48.70 56.90 12.30
C ILE A 451 49.85 56.53 13.23
N ALA A 452 49.84 55.33 13.82
CA ALA A 452 50.87 54.86 14.75
C ALA A 452 52.26 54.86 14.11
N LEU A 453 52.39 54.42 12.86
CA LEU A 453 53.65 54.45 12.10
C LEU A 453 54.11 55.89 11.82
N THR A 454 53.18 56.79 11.47
CA THR A 454 53.49 58.21 11.24
C THR A 454 53.99 58.87 12.53
N LEU A 455 53.30 58.65 13.65
CA LEU A 455 53.68 59.18 14.96
C LEU A 455 55.01 58.62 15.45
N SER A 456 55.24 57.32 15.29
CA SER A 456 56.52 56.68 15.61
C SER A 456 57.66 57.28 14.78
N GLY A 457 57.42 57.50 13.48
CA GLY A 457 58.38 58.16 12.58
C GLY A 457 58.68 59.60 12.98
N LEU A 458 57.66 60.38 13.36
CA LEU A 458 57.81 61.78 13.82
C LEU A 458 58.51 61.86 15.19
N HIS A 459 58.21 60.94 16.09
CA HIS A 459 58.87 60.84 17.39
C HIS A 459 60.36 60.55 17.21
N LEU A 460 60.71 59.58 16.37
CA LEU A 460 62.10 59.22 16.08
C LEU A 460 62.87 60.38 15.42
N HIS A 461 62.21 61.14 14.53
CA HIS A 461 62.79 62.36 13.95
C HIS A 461 63.04 63.45 14.99
N SER A 462 62.09 63.67 15.90
CA SER A 462 62.21 64.61 17.01
C SER A 462 63.33 64.22 17.98
N LEU A 463 63.53 62.92 18.24
CA LEU A 463 64.65 62.42 19.03
C LEU A 463 65.99 62.66 18.33
N ALA A 464 66.07 62.40 17.02
CA ALA A 464 67.28 62.61 16.23
C ALA A 464 67.69 64.09 16.23
N THR A 465 66.75 64.99 15.95
CA THR A 465 67.00 66.45 15.94
C THR A 465 67.36 67.02 17.33
N LYS A 466 66.80 66.48 18.41
CA LYS A 466 67.23 66.84 19.78
C LYS A 466 68.65 66.38 20.10
N ARG A 467 69.04 65.18 19.64
CA ARG A 467 70.40 64.65 19.81
C ARG A 467 71.43 65.45 19.01
N ASP A 468 71.11 65.78 17.77
CA ASP A 468 71.91 66.64 16.88
C ASP A 468 72.10 68.06 17.46
N LYS A 469 71.02 68.66 18.00
CA LYS A 469 71.11 69.96 18.69
C LYS A 469 71.95 69.90 19.97
N LYS A 470 71.88 68.80 20.72
CA LYS A 470 72.70 68.60 21.93
C LYS A 470 74.18 68.45 21.57
N GLN A 471 74.50 67.67 20.53
CA GLN A 471 75.85 67.48 19.99
C GLN A 471 76.46 68.80 19.51
N SER A 472 75.73 69.59 18.72
CA SER A 472 76.20 70.90 18.25
C SER A 472 76.46 71.88 19.40
N VAL A 473 75.65 71.89 20.45
CA VAL A 473 75.90 72.72 21.65
C VAL A 473 77.14 72.24 22.40
N GLU A 474 77.32 70.93 22.60
CA GLU A 474 78.49 70.35 23.27
C GLU A 474 79.80 70.61 22.48
N LEU A 475 79.77 70.48 21.14
CA LEU A 475 80.91 70.83 20.27
C LEU A 475 81.25 72.32 20.35
N THR A 476 80.24 73.20 20.33
CA THR A 476 80.46 74.65 20.41
C THR A 476 81.04 75.05 21.77
N GLN A 477 80.64 74.38 22.85
CA GLN A 477 81.18 74.58 24.21
C GLN A 477 82.56 73.97 24.41
N ALA A 478 82.97 72.97 23.63
CA ALA A 478 84.31 72.38 23.68
C ALA A 478 85.35 73.16 22.85
N THR A 479 84.90 73.95 21.88
CA THR A 479 85.75 74.81 21.02
C THR A 479 85.89 76.25 21.51
N ALA A 480 85.13 76.64 22.54
CA ALA A 480 85.24 77.92 23.24
C ALA A 480 86.04 77.72 24.54
#